data_AF-A0A9P6SD78-F1
#
_entry.id   AF-A0A9P6SD78-F1
#
_cell.length_a   1.000
_cell.length_b   1.000
_cell.length_c   1.000
_cell.angle_alpha   90.00
_cell.angle_beta   90.00
_cell.angle_gamma   90.00
#
_symmetry.space_group_name_H-M   'P 1'
#
loop_
_entity.id
_entity.type
_entity.pdbx_description
1 polymer ?
#
loop_
_entity_poly.entity_id
_entity_poly.type
_entity_poly.pdbx_seq_one_letter_code
_entity_poly.pdbx_strand_id
1 'polypeptide(L)'
;MTVATAPVTTTIFSFDYLAHIRHLDVEWTTASYRDTPYIMITPDLNTYMRGEEYGKMCRVDRIMEAFLDDHGHDVIRKWSLGLSSLRSLMIPVADIRRYFGVIDRLVNLEQVQFLLDEVFDYGKDYEDNLTQDFVTATQQRKAESMTAICEFIREHTSLFKGQLRTITCNNGLDSNFQEQECSEETLVEIARQLPTLQRPLYLDRRNWARFIVNHQWIDLSAVEEIAYPKELKPWWFKTACEHGELLQRCRSLQKVKMMSLGPGTFRWAVQEKRDLERRDGTDTAADTTNNNNLGRQQEQEHCEFNQNGEAEEGGEGLDTARITRPHWSWNWHLPLLTCVHLTSEFAYRFEFKMLRGCPQLEILGLNMNSIDGPHTHTRVLSCADMFVLPSSSSSSPSLSVSSNVHQEERIIAPNLRSLVLSGHWVIDDTLLGELLAGMFPKLRSFTEFCSGGITLAGKIEIE
;
A
#
# COMPACT_ATOMS: atom_id res chain seq x y z
N MET A 1 -24.94 10.98 68.55
CA MET A 1 -23.51 10.65 68.50
C MET A 1 -23.08 10.65 67.04
N THR A 2 -22.44 11.73 66.61
CA THR A 2 -21.99 11.92 65.23
C THR A 2 -20.54 11.45 65.15
N VAL A 3 -20.29 10.36 64.42
CA VAL A 3 -18.94 9.83 64.22
C VAL A 3 -18.25 10.69 63.17
N ALA A 4 -17.24 11.46 63.59
CA ALA A 4 -16.40 12.23 62.70
C ALA A 4 -15.44 11.28 61.97
N THR A 5 -15.67 11.07 60.68
CA THR A 5 -14.74 10.37 59.78
C THR A 5 -13.55 11.28 59.51
N ALA A 6 -12.38 10.87 59.98
CA ALA A 6 -11.13 11.57 59.69
C ALA A 6 -10.83 11.55 58.18
N PRO A 7 -10.31 12.64 57.59
CA PRO A 7 -9.94 12.68 56.19
C PRO A 7 -8.81 11.69 55.90
N VAL A 8 -9.06 10.77 54.97
CA VAL A 8 -8.01 9.91 54.41
C VAL A 8 -7.10 10.80 53.57
N THR A 9 -5.95 11.17 54.12
CA THR A 9 -4.86 11.77 53.34
C THR A 9 -4.29 10.70 52.42
N THR A 10 -4.79 10.67 51.18
CA THR A 10 -4.18 9.90 50.09
C THR A 10 -2.84 10.56 49.77
N THR A 11 -1.75 10.05 50.33
CA THR A 11 -0.41 10.40 49.90
C THR A 11 -0.21 9.89 48.49
N ILE A 12 -0.33 10.79 47.50
CA ILE A 12 0.05 10.52 46.12
C ILE A 12 1.57 10.36 46.13
N PHE A 13 2.04 9.11 46.12
CA PHE A 13 3.45 8.82 45.88
C PHE A 13 3.80 9.23 44.45
N SER A 14 4.49 10.36 44.30
CA SER A 14 5.15 10.73 43.05
C SER A 14 6.38 9.85 42.92
N PHE A 15 6.22 8.69 42.29
CA PHE A 15 7.34 7.82 41.95
C PHE A 15 8.04 8.44 40.73
N ASP A 16 9.28 8.92 40.92
CA ASP A 16 10.09 9.46 39.83
C ASP A 16 10.69 8.28 39.04
N TYR A 17 9.87 7.67 38.19
CA TYR A 17 10.24 6.61 37.26
C TYR A 17 11.50 6.96 36.44
N LEU A 18 11.82 8.25 36.31
CA LEU A 18 12.88 8.72 35.41
C LEU A 18 14.25 8.75 36.07
N ALA A 19 14.33 8.72 37.40
CA ALA A 19 15.58 8.52 38.11
C ALA A 19 16.17 7.12 37.86
N HIS A 20 15.31 6.15 37.58
CA HIS A 20 15.60 4.71 37.48
C HIS A 20 16.00 4.24 36.06
N ILE A 21 15.78 5.11 35.09
CA ILE A 21 15.84 4.85 33.65
C ILE A 21 17.27 4.87 33.09
N ARG A 22 18.18 5.61 33.72
CA ARG A 22 19.54 5.94 33.21
C ARG A 22 20.51 4.75 33.02
N HIS A 23 20.11 3.54 33.41
CA HIS A 23 20.98 2.37 33.48
C HIS A 23 20.80 1.37 32.32
N LEU A 24 19.98 1.65 31.30
CA LEU A 24 19.86 0.74 30.16
C LEU A 24 20.16 1.39 28.81
N ASP A 25 21.31 1.03 28.26
CA ASP A 25 21.72 1.31 26.91
C ASP A 25 21.24 0.17 26.00
N VAL A 26 20.30 0.44 25.09
CA VAL A 26 19.74 -0.57 24.17
C VAL A 26 19.78 -0.03 22.75
N GLU A 27 20.56 -0.69 21.90
CA GLU A 27 20.66 -0.39 20.48
C GLU A 27 19.54 -1.13 19.72
N TRP A 28 18.58 -0.38 19.19
CA TRP A 28 17.45 -0.94 18.45
C TRP A 28 17.85 -1.21 17.01
N THR A 29 17.99 -2.49 16.64
CA THR A 29 18.01 -2.89 15.22
C THR A 29 16.59 -3.17 14.75
N THR A 30 16.30 -2.84 13.49
CA THR A 30 14.96 -2.86 12.86
C THR A 30 14.39 -4.27 12.62
N ALA A 31 14.74 -5.23 13.45
CA ALA A 31 14.31 -6.61 13.30
C ALA A 31 12.83 -6.76 13.72
N SER A 32 12.15 -7.70 13.05
CA SER A 32 10.77 -8.11 13.32
C SER A 32 10.53 -8.32 14.82
N TYR A 33 9.30 -8.11 15.33
CA TYR A 33 8.92 -8.44 16.71
C TYR A 33 9.26 -9.90 17.09
N ARG A 34 9.37 -10.80 16.09
CA ARG A 34 9.82 -12.19 16.28
C ARG A 34 11.33 -12.35 16.44
N ASP A 35 12.11 -11.41 15.93
CA ASP A 35 13.57 -11.37 15.99
C ASP A 35 14.00 -10.27 16.96
N THR A 36 13.55 -10.34 18.21
CA THR A 36 14.01 -9.38 19.22
C THR A 36 15.54 -9.42 19.28
N PRO A 37 16.26 -8.30 19.05
CA PRO A 37 17.70 -8.30 19.19
C PRO A 37 18.02 -8.73 20.62
N TYR A 38 18.90 -9.74 20.75
CA TYR A 38 19.32 -10.25 22.03
C TYR A 38 19.98 -9.09 22.81
N ILE A 39 19.28 -8.53 23.79
CA ILE A 39 19.85 -7.51 24.66
C ILE A 39 20.88 -8.22 25.52
N MET A 40 22.15 -7.91 25.31
CA MET A 40 23.17 -8.30 26.28
C MET A 40 22.92 -7.53 27.57
N ILE A 41 22.47 -8.24 28.61
CA ILE A 41 22.30 -7.66 29.94
C ILE A 41 23.69 -7.20 30.42
N THR A 42 23.90 -5.90 30.47
CA THR A 42 25.14 -5.34 31.02
C THR A 42 25.22 -5.63 32.53
N PRO A 43 26.42 -5.71 33.11
CA PRO A 43 26.56 -5.89 34.57
C PRO A 43 25.83 -4.82 35.38
N ASP A 44 25.79 -3.59 34.89
CA ASP A 44 25.11 -2.46 35.54
C ASP A 44 23.59 -2.65 35.53
N LEU A 45 23.03 -3.07 34.39
CA LEU A 45 21.61 -3.41 34.28
C LEU A 45 21.23 -4.57 35.21
N ASN A 46 22.02 -5.65 35.23
CA ASN A 46 21.77 -6.78 36.12
C ASN A 46 21.83 -6.37 37.61
N THR A 47 22.77 -5.48 37.96
CA THR A 47 22.90 -4.96 39.33
C THR A 47 21.69 -4.10 39.71
N TYR A 48 21.25 -3.23 38.80
CA TYR A 48 20.06 -2.40 38.98
C TYR A 48 18.78 -3.25 39.12
N MET A 49 18.58 -4.25 38.25
CA MET A 49 17.43 -5.17 38.29
C MET A 49 17.34 -5.99 39.59
N ARG A 50 18.47 -6.21 40.26
CA ARG A 50 18.52 -6.91 41.57
C ARG A 50 18.38 -5.95 42.75
N GLY A 51 18.36 -4.64 42.51
CA GLY A 51 18.26 -3.60 43.53
C GLY A 51 16.86 -3.50 44.13
N GLU A 52 16.78 -3.04 45.38
CA GLU A 52 15.52 -2.83 46.11
C GLU A 52 14.61 -1.82 45.40
N GLU A 53 15.19 -0.86 44.69
CA GLU A 53 14.48 0.15 43.91
C GLU A 53 13.69 -0.44 42.74
N TYR A 54 14.32 -1.31 41.95
CA TYR A 54 13.65 -2.04 40.87
C TYR A 54 12.51 -2.90 41.43
N GLY A 55 12.75 -3.58 42.56
CA GLY A 55 11.73 -4.35 43.27
C GLY A 55 10.52 -3.51 43.76
N LYS A 56 10.73 -2.23 44.11
CA LYS A 56 9.64 -1.31 44.46
C LYS A 56 8.84 -0.90 43.23
N MET A 57 9.52 -0.57 42.13
CA MET A 57 8.89 -0.22 40.84
C MET A 57 7.97 -1.35 40.35
N CYS A 58 8.46 -2.61 40.35
CA CYS A 58 7.66 -3.73 39.86
C CYS A 58 6.39 -4.02 40.68
N ARG A 59 6.36 -3.63 41.96
CA ARG A 59 5.19 -3.79 42.83
C ARG A 59 4.12 -2.74 42.56
N VAL A 60 4.51 -1.53 42.13
CA VAL A 60 3.58 -0.43 41.83
C VAL A 60 2.80 -0.73 40.55
N ASP A 61 3.46 -1.25 39.52
CA ASP A 61 2.86 -1.44 38.20
C ASP A 61 2.29 -2.85 37.94
N ARG A 62 2.26 -3.75 38.94
CA ARG A 62 1.98 -5.19 38.76
C ARG A 62 2.84 -5.89 37.69
N ILE A 63 3.96 -5.28 37.32
CA ILE A 63 4.90 -5.78 36.29
C ILE A 63 5.46 -7.16 36.67
N MET A 64 5.55 -7.46 37.97
CA MET A 64 6.11 -8.72 38.44
C MET A 64 5.29 -9.97 38.12
N GLU A 65 3.97 -9.87 37.93
CA GLU A 65 3.16 -11.04 37.54
C GLU A 65 3.44 -11.44 36.08
N ALA A 66 3.70 -10.48 35.19
CA ALA A 66 4.15 -10.75 33.82
C ALA A 66 5.63 -11.19 33.73
N PHE A 67 6.41 -11.00 34.80
CA PHE A 67 7.84 -11.30 34.83
C PHE A 67 8.15 -12.77 35.14
N LEU A 68 7.21 -13.47 35.79
CA LEU A 68 7.37 -14.89 36.13
C LEU A 68 7.04 -15.82 34.96
N ASP A 69 6.29 -15.33 33.96
CA ASP A 69 5.94 -16.06 32.74
C ASP A 69 6.80 -15.59 31.55
N ASP A 70 8.12 -15.83 31.56
CA ASP A 70 9.06 -15.73 30.41
C ASP A 70 8.99 -14.47 29.49
N HIS A 71 8.24 -13.43 29.85
CA HIS A 71 7.90 -12.24 29.06
C HIS A 71 8.34 -10.94 29.75
N GLY A 72 8.94 -11.04 30.93
CA GLY A 72 9.45 -9.90 31.70
C GLY A 72 10.49 -9.05 30.98
N HIS A 73 11.15 -9.61 29.96
CA HIS A 73 12.11 -8.88 29.13
C HIS A 73 11.48 -7.72 28.35
N ASP A 74 10.17 -7.70 28.09
CA ASP A 74 9.53 -6.64 27.29
C ASP A 74 9.23 -5.34 28.03
N VAL A 75 9.05 -5.39 29.35
CA VAL A 75 8.64 -4.22 30.12
C VAL A 75 9.83 -3.31 30.46
N ILE A 76 10.99 -3.90 30.72
CA ILE A 76 12.25 -3.18 30.98
C ILE A 76 12.76 -2.44 29.73
N ARG A 77 12.43 -2.95 28.52
CA ARG A 77 12.87 -2.41 27.22
C ARG A 77 12.42 -0.98 26.92
N LYS A 78 11.35 -0.49 27.55
CA LYS A 78 10.65 0.72 27.07
C LYS A 78 11.12 2.06 27.65
N TRP A 79 11.85 2.06 28.76
CA TRP A 79 11.92 3.29 29.57
C TRP A 79 13.33 3.89 29.67
N SER A 80 14.38 3.24 29.19
CA SER A 80 15.75 3.43 29.70
C SER A 80 16.63 4.57 29.16
N LEU A 81 16.09 5.51 28.41
CA LEU A 81 16.85 6.69 27.96
C LEU A 81 16.24 7.93 28.58
N GLY A 82 17.09 8.87 29.01
CA GLY A 82 16.62 10.19 29.40
C GLY A 82 15.71 10.73 28.30
N LEU A 83 14.43 10.99 28.60
CA LEU A 83 13.42 11.32 27.59
C LEU A 83 13.84 12.45 26.66
N SER A 84 14.68 13.36 27.17
CA SER A 84 15.25 14.45 26.41
C SER A 84 16.19 14.01 25.28
N SER A 85 16.81 12.84 25.31
CA SER A 85 17.63 12.31 24.22
C SER A 85 16.90 11.31 23.33
N LEU A 86 15.65 10.97 23.67
CA LEU A 86 14.86 9.98 22.96
C LEU A 86 14.44 10.51 21.59
N ARG A 87 14.94 9.89 20.52
CA ARG A 87 14.57 10.24 19.13
C ARG A 87 13.46 9.37 18.54
N SER A 88 13.28 8.17 19.08
CA SER A 88 12.26 7.23 18.62
C SER A 88 11.55 6.62 19.81
N LEU A 89 10.22 6.56 19.78
CA LEU A 89 9.39 6.02 20.86
C LEU A 89 8.33 5.08 20.30
N MET A 90 8.10 3.95 20.97
CA MET A 90 7.00 3.04 20.67
C MET A 90 5.94 3.13 21.76
N ILE A 91 4.70 3.42 21.38
CA ILE A 91 3.57 3.66 22.29
C ILE A 91 2.48 2.63 22.00
N PRO A 92 2.16 1.72 22.93
CA PRO A 92 0.91 0.96 22.88
C PRO A 92 -0.26 1.91 22.95
N VAL A 93 -1.24 1.70 22.07
CA VAL A 93 -2.38 2.59 21.98
C VAL A 93 -3.23 2.52 23.25
N ALA A 94 -3.31 1.36 23.91
CA ALA A 94 -3.94 1.24 25.23
C ALA A 94 -3.31 2.16 26.30
N ASP A 95 -2.01 2.46 26.18
CA ASP A 95 -1.24 3.26 27.14
C ASP A 95 -1.05 4.72 26.73
N ILE A 96 -1.54 5.14 25.56
CA ILE A 96 -1.21 6.45 24.98
C ILE A 96 -1.51 7.62 25.94
N ARG A 97 -2.58 7.53 26.72
CA ARG A 97 -2.98 8.58 27.67
C ARG A 97 -1.93 8.84 28.75
N ARG A 98 -1.12 7.83 29.10
CA ARG A 98 -0.04 7.97 30.09
C ARG A 98 1.09 8.85 29.58
N TYR A 99 1.31 8.89 28.26
CA TYR A 99 2.40 9.64 27.64
C TYR A 99 2.13 11.15 27.54
N PHE A 100 0.87 11.59 27.67
CA PHE A 100 0.54 13.02 27.70
C PHE A 100 1.22 13.74 28.87
N GLY A 101 1.34 13.09 30.04
CA GLY A 101 1.95 13.69 31.23
C GLY A 101 3.47 13.91 31.13
N VAL A 102 4.13 13.41 30.08
CA VAL A 102 5.57 13.54 29.86
C VAL A 102 5.92 14.10 28.48
N ILE A 103 4.92 14.58 27.73
CA ILE A 103 5.10 14.98 26.33
C ILE A 103 6.07 16.16 26.20
N ASP A 104 6.06 17.08 27.16
CA ASP A 104 6.94 18.24 27.29
C ASP A 104 8.43 17.85 27.43
N ARG A 105 8.71 16.59 27.77
CA ARG A 105 10.07 16.06 27.92
C ARG A 105 10.58 15.38 26.66
N LEU A 106 9.72 15.15 25.68
CA LEU A 106 10.01 14.46 24.42
C LEU A 106 10.55 15.43 23.35
N VAL A 107 11.37 16.40 23.74
CA VAL A 107 11.85 17.51 22.89
C VAL A 107 12.62 17.05 21.66
N ASN A 108 13.29 15.90 21.72
CA ASN A 108 14.10 15.37 20.62
C ASN A 108 13.41 14.25 19.85
N LEU A 109 12.13 13.98 20.12
CA LEU A 109 11.40 12.87 19.52
C LEU A 109 11.12 13.13 18.03
N GLU A 110 11.81 12.40 17.17
CA GLU A 110 11.71 12.48 15.71
C GLU A 110 10.78 11.41 15.13
N GLN A 111 10.60 10.28 15.82
CA GLN A 111 9.82 9.14 15.36
C GLN A 111 8.92 8.58 16.45
N VAL A 112 7.66 8.29 16.10
CA VAL A 112 6.72 7.57 16.97
C VAL A 112 6.15 6.37 16.24
N GLN A 113 6.18 5.23 16.90
CA GLN A 113 5.49 4.02 16.45
C GLN A 113 4.34 3.72 17.40
N PHE A 114 3.11 3.82 16.92
CA PHE A 114 1.95 3.35 17.65
C PHE A 114 1.75 1.87 17.42
N LEU A 115 1.64 1.12 18.51
CA LEU A 115 1.35 -0.30 18.51
C LEU A 115 -0.15 -0.46 18.73
N LEU A 116 -0.87 -0.96 17.73
CA LEU A 116 -2.29 -1.29 17.83
C LEU A 116 -2.42 -2.60 18.61
N ASP A 117 -2.30 -2.51 19.93
CA ASP A 117 -2.27 -3.63 20.87
C ASP A 117 -3.66 -4.05 21.38
N GLU A 118 -4.70 -3.29 21.03
CA GLU A 118 -6.09 -3.66 21.23
C GLU A 118 -6.69 -4.29 19.96
N VAL A 119 -7.57 -5.28 20.13
CA VAL A 119 -8.34 -5.85 19.01
C VAL A 119 -9.54 -4.93 18.73
N PHE A 120 -9.54 -4.28 17.56
CA PHE A 120 -10.67 -3.47 17.11
C PHE A 120 -11.49 -4.17 16.03
N ASP A 121 -10.81 -4.87 15.11
CA ASP A 121 -11.45 -5.56 14.00
C ASP A 121 -11.31 -7.08 14.21
N TYR A 122 -12.43 -7.75 14.48
CA TYR A 122 -12.47 -9.19 14.74
C TYR A 122 -12.50 -10.03 13.45
N GLY A 123 -12.65 -9.39 12.28
CA GLY A 123 -12.75 -10.03 10.99
C GLY A 123 -14.03 -10.82 10.74
N LYS A 124 -14.26 -11.15 9.47
CA LYS A 124 -15.51 -11.74 8.98
C LYS A 124 -15.87 -13.06 9.67
N ASP A 125 -14.87 -13.83 10.08
CA ASP A 125 -15.07 -15.13 10.73
C ASP A 125 -15.77 -15.02 12.09
N TYR A 126 -15.76 -13.84 12.70
CA TYR A 126 -16.38 -13.59 14.00
C TYR A 126 -17.62 -12.69 13.91
N GLU A 127 -17.87 -12.01 12.78
CA GLU A 127 -18.96 -11.03 12.64
C GLU A 127 -20.33 -11.61 13.01
N ASP A 128 -20.63 -12.86 12.62
CA ASP A 128 -21.92 -13.52 12.89
C ASP A 128 -22.15 -13.85 14.38
N ASN A 129 -21.09 -13.89 15.19
CA ASN A 129 -21.14 -14.29 16.60
C ASN A 129 -21.12 -13.10 17.57
N LEU A 130 -20.89 -11.88 17.08
CA LEU A 130 -20.78 -10.69 17.92
C LEU A 130 -22.13 -9.99 18.05
N THR A 131 -22.46 -9.57 19.27
CA THR A 131 -23.65 -8.74 19.49
C THR A 131 -23.41 -7.34 18.91
N GLN A 132 -24.47 -6.69 18.42
CA GLN A 132 -24.39 -5.32 17.91
C GLN A 132 -23.81 -4.34 18.96
N ASP A 133 -24.17 -4.53 20.23
CA ASP A 133 -23.63 -3.73 21.34
C ASP A 133 -22.12 -3.87 21.48
N PHE A 134 -21.59 -5.09 21.31
CA PHE A 134 -20.15 -5.35 21.37
C PHE A 134 -19.40 -4.73 20.19
N VAL A 135 -19.94 -4.86 18.97
CA VAL A 135 -19.39 -4.22 17.76
C VAL A 135 -19.34 -2.71 17.94
N THR A 136 -20.45 -2.12 18.41
CA THR A 136 -20.56 -0.68 18.67
C THR A 136 -19.56 -0.21 19.73
N ALA A 137 -19.47 -0.92 20.86
CA ALA A 137 -18.51 -0.61 21.92
C ALA A 137 -17.05 -0.73 21.46
N THR A 138 -16.74 -1.68 20.58
CA THR A 138 -15.40 -1.85 20.03
C THR A 138 -15.06 -0.75 19.02
N GLN A 139 -15.99 -0.39 18.14
CA GLN A 139 -15.83 0.75 17.23
C GLN A 139 -15.66 2.08 17.97
N GLN A 140 -16.42 2.28 19.05
CA GLN A 140 -16.27 3.42 19.95
C GLN A 140 -14.85 3.48 20.54
N ARG A 141 -14.35 2.38 21.10
CA ARG A 141 -12.98 2.30 21.62
C ARG A 141 -11.93 2.57 20.54
N LYS A 142 -12.10 2.01 19.34
CA LYS A 142 -11.22 2.30 18.19
C LYS A 142 -11.18 3.79 17.90
N ALA A 143 -12.33 4.45 17.82
CA ALA A 143 -12.43 5.88 17.54
C ALA A 143 -11.77 6.74 18.65
N GLU A 144 -11.97 6.38 19.92
CA GLU A 144 -11.33 7.04 21.07
C GLU A 144 -9.80 6.90 21.03
N SER A 145 -9.32 5.70 20.71
CA SER A 145 -7.90 5.38 20.55
C SER A 145 -7.27 6.15 19.38
N MET A 146 -7.91 6.19 18.22
CA MET A 146 -7.45 6.98 17.07
C MET A 146 -7.45 8.49 17.38
N THR A 147 -8.45 8.98 18.12
CA THR A 147 -8.52 10.37 18.57
C THR A 147 -7.35 10.71 19.48
N ALA A 148 -7.03 9.85 20.45
CA ALA A 148 -5.92 10.03 21.36
C ALA A 148 -4.56 10.06 20.64
N ILE A 149 -4.40 9.26 19.57
CA ILE A 149 -3.21 9.31 18.69
C ILE A 149 -3.06 10.69 18.07
N CYS A 150 -4.12 11.19 17.42
CA CYS A 150 -4.12 12.51 16.81
C CYS A 150 -3.86 13.63 17.82
N GLU A 151 -4.44 13.55 19.02
CA GLU A 151 -4.22 14.51 20.10
C GLU A 151 -2.76 14.52 20.58
N PHE A 152 -2.17 13.35 20.84
CA PHE A 152 -0.77 13.24 21.24
C PHE A 152 0.15 13.88 20.20
N ILE A 153 -0.09 13.59 18.92
CA ILE A 153 0.73 14.14 17.82
C ILE A 153 0.56 15.65 17.73
N ARG A 154 -0.67 16.15 17.80
CA ARG A 154 -0.98 17.58 17.74
C ARG A 154 -0.32 18.34 18.89
N GLU A 155 -0.37 17.80 20.10
CA GLU A 155 0.26 18.42 21.26
C GLU A 155 1.79 18.42 21.11
N HIS A 156 2.40 17.29 20.72
CA HIS A 156 3.84 17.21 20.49
C HIS A 156 4.30 18.19 19.40
N THR A 157 3.64 18.22 18.24
CA THR A 157 4.03 19.11 17.12
C THR A 157 3.78 20.58 17.44
N SER A 158 2.83 20.89 18.33
CA SER A 158 2.61 22.26 18.82
C SER A 158 3.74 22.75 19.73
N LEU A 159 4.26 21.86 20.59
CA LEU A 159 5.37 22.14 21.51
C LEU A 159 6.72 22.15 20.78
N PHE A 160 6.92 21.22 19.85
CA PHE A 160 8.20 20.98 19.17
C PHE A 160 8.05 21.01 17.65
N LYS A 161 7.78 22.20 17.11
CA LYS A 161 7.54 22.42 15.68
C LYS A 161 8.66 21.85 14.81
N GLY A 162 8.30 20.97 13.88
CA GLY A 162 9.24 20.40 12.92
C GLY A 162 10.07 19.21 13.44
N GLN A 163 9.95 18.88 14.72
CA GLN A 163 10.77 17.82 15.32
C GLN A 163 10.26 16.42 14.94
N LEU A 164 8.97 16.17 15.12
CA LEU A 164 8.37 14.87 14.79
C LEU A 164 8.27 14.71 13.26
N ARG A 165 8.95 13.69 12.72
CA ARG A 165 9.11 13.46 11.28
C ARG A 165 8.38 12.21 10.80
N THR A 166 8.40 11.15 11.61
CA THR A 166 7.93 9.83 11.18
C THR A 166 6.92 9.30 12.18
N ILE A 167 5.76 8.89 11.67
CA ILE A 167 4.75 8.21 12.47
C ILE A 167 4.33 6.95 11.74
N THR A 168 4.31 5.83 12.46
CA THR A 168 3.85 4.55 11.93
C THR A 168 2.88 3.92 12.92
N CYS A 169 1.77 3.38 12.43
CA CYS A 169 0.86 2.56 13.22
C CYS A 169 1.05 1.12 12.77
N ASN A 170 1.54 0.27 13.66
CA ASN A 170 1.80 -1.13 13.37
C ASN A 170 0.83 -2.01 14.17
N ASN A 171 0.39 -3.10 13.56
CA ASN A 171 -0.38 -4.13 14.27
C ASN A 171 0.49 -4.71 15.41
N GLY A 172 -0.04 -4.67 16.64
CA GLY A 172 0.68 -5.13 17.82
C GLY A 172 0.43 -6.56 18.22
N LEU A 173 -0.56 -7.20 17.61
CA LEU A 173 -1.06 -8.49 18.06
C LEU A 173 -0.47 -9.66 17.26
N ASP A 174 -0.40 -10.79 17.95
CA ASP A 174 0.04 -12.06 17.40
C ASP A 174 -0.96 -12.56 16.34
N SER A 175 -0.45 -13.37 15.40
CA SER A 175 -1.01 -13.68 14.06
C SER A 175 -2.44 -14.26 13.97
N ASN A 176 -3.17 -14.37 15.08
CA ASN A 176 -4.49 -15.00 15.13
C ASN A 176 -5.65 -14.04 14.84
N PHE A 177 -5.41 -12.72 14.86
CA PHE A 177 -6.41 -11.71 14.52
C PHE A 177 -6.11 -11.08 13.17
N GLN A 178 -7.16 -10.57 12.52
CA GLN A 178 -7.01 -9.78 11.29
C GLN A 178 -6.04 -8.61 11.55
N GLU A 179 -5.22 -8.30 10.54
CA GLU A 179 -4.28 -7.18 10.62
C GLU A 179 -5.02 -5.90 11.02
N GLN A 180 -4.68 -5.38 12.20
CA GLN A 180 -5.23 -4.11 12.68
C GLN A 180 -4.53 -2.97 11.98
N GLU A 181 -5.31 -2.02 11.47
CA GLU A 181 -4.78 -0.85 10.79
C GLU A 181 -5.42 0.44 11.30
N CYS A 182 -4.64 1.51 11.25
CA CYS A 182 -5.13 2.85 11.53
C CYS A 182 -6.10 3.28 10.42
N SER A 183 -7.21 3.93 10.79
CA SER A 183 -8.19 4.40 9.81
C SER A 183 -7.54 5.39 8.83
N GLU A 184 -8.08 5.47 7.61
CA GLU A 184 -7.61 6.40 6.60
C GLU A 184 -7.67 7.85 7.10
N GLU A 185 -8.80 8.25 7.68
CA GLU A 185 -9.04 9.60 8.17
C GLU A 185 -8.02 9.98 9.24
N THR A 186 -7.68 9.01 10.08
CA THR A 186 -6.67 9.17 11.12
C THR A 186 -5.29 9.34 10.50
N LEU A 187 -4.88 8.50 9.54
CA LEU A 187 -3.59 8.64 8.86
C LEU A 187 -3.45 9.97 8.12
N VAL A 188 -4.53 10.44 7.48
CA VAL A 188 -4.57 11.76 6.81
C VAL A 188 -4.47 12.89 7.83
N GLU A 189 -5.17 12.79 8.95
CA GLU A 189 -5.10 13.80 10.02
C GLU A 189 -3.70 13.86 10.63
N ILE A 190 -3.10 12.71 10.95
CA ILE A 190 -1.70 12.59 11.38
C ILE A 190 -0.77 13.27 10.37
N ALA A 191 -0.94 12.96 9.08
CA ALA A 191 -0.10 13.49 8.02
C ALA A 191 -0.20 15.02 7.87
N ARG A 192 -1.34 15.64 8.18
CA ARG A 192 -1.51 17.11 8.21
C ARG A 192 -0.73 17.78 9.33
N GLN A 193 -0.55 17.09 10.46
CA GLN A 193 0.19 17.62 11.61
C GLN A 193 1.71 17.50 11.44
N LEU A 194 2.17 16.63 10.54
CA LEU A 194 3.59 16.40 10.29
C LEU A 194 4.18 17.43 9.31
N PRO A 195 5.50 17.70 9.39
CA PRO A 195 6.18 18.55 8.42
C PRO A 195 6.00 18.01 6.99
N THR A 196 5.89 18.91 6.00
CA THR A 196 5.86 18.51 4.59
C THR A 196 7.15 17.79 4.20
N LEU A 197 7.05 16.81 3.28
CA LEU A 197 8.23 16.12 2.77
C LEU A 197 9.09 17.09 1.95
N GLN A 198 10.35 17.22 2.33
CA GLN A 198 11.34 18.00 1.59
C GLN A 198 12.10 17.06 0.68
N ARG A 199 11.86 17.17 -0.63
CA ARG A 199 12.60 16.47 -1.70
C ARG A 199 12.85 14.97 -1.38
N PRO A 200 11.78 14.17 -1.21
CA PRO A 200 11.91 12.76 -0.85
C PRO A 200 12.66 11.97 -1.92
N LEU A 201 13.55 11.06 -1.49
CA LEU A 201 14.20 10.09 -2.38
C LEU A 201 13.32 8.86 -2.64
N TYR A 202 12.46 8.53 -1.69
CA TYR A 202 11.60 7.35 -1.73
C TYR A 202 10.18 7.78 -1.41
N LEU A 203 9.21 7.22 -2.14
CA LEU A 203 7.81 7.27 -1.75
C LEU A 203 7.35 5.86 -1.40
N ASP A 204 7.05 5.64 -0.12
CA ASP A 204 6.74 4.33 0.43
C ASP A 204 5.64 4.40 1.50
N ARG A 205 5.34 3.24 2.10
CA ARG A 205 4.31 3.10 3.15
C ARG A 205 4.46 4.07 4.33
N ARG A 206 5.67 4.59 4.60
CA ARG A 206 5.98 5.45 5.75
C ARG A 206 5.65 6.91 5.49
N ASN A 207 5.66 7.34 4.22
CA ASN A 207 5.53 8.75 3.88
C ASN A 207 4.41 9.05 2.88
N TRP A 208 3.68 8.03 2.41
CA TRP A 208 2.60 8.24 1.45
C TRP A 208 1.49 9.15 1.93
N ALA A 209 1.03 9.00 3.17
CA ALA A 209 -0.01 9.86 3.73
C ALA A 209 0.42 11.34 3.71
N ARG A 210 1.67 11.63 4.10
CA ARG A 210 2.26 12.99 4.05
C ARG A 210 2.35 13.53 2.64
N PHE A 211 2.71 12.66 1.68
CA PHE A 211 2.72 13.02 0.27
C PHE A 211 1.33 13.43 -0.20
N ILE A 212 0.30 12.62 0.04
CA ILE A 212 -1.04 12.85 -0.48
C ILE A 212 -1.62 14.18 0.00
N VAL A 213 -1.47 14.47 1.29
CA VAL A 213 -1.95 15.73 1.89
C VAL A 213 -1.33 16.96 1.24
N ASN A 214 -0.09 16.86 0.75
CA ASN A 214 0.69 18.00 0.24
C ASN A 214 1.23 17.78 -1.19
N HIS A 215 0.60 16.92 -1.99
CA HIS A 215 1.20 16.39 -3.22
C HIS A 215 1.54 17.49 -4.24
N GLN A 216 0.80 18.60 -4.26
CA GLN A 216 1.03 19.73 -5.15
C GLN A 216 2.32 20.50 -4.82
N TRP A 217 2.75 20.48 -3.56
CA TRP A 217 3.83 21.33 -3.04
C TRP A 217 5.17 20.58 -2.90
N ILE A 218 5.15 19.26 -2.92
CA ILE A 218 6.35 18.44 -2.71
C ILE A 218 7.16 18.37 -4.01
N ASP A 219 8.44 18.73 -3.96
CA ASP A 219 9.35 18.48 -5.08
C ASP A 219 9.63 16.98 -5.22
N LEU A 220 9.13 16.38 -6.30
CA LEU A 220 9.32 14.95 -6.60
C LEU A 220 10.51 14.69 -7.53
N SER A 221 11.25 15.72 -7.95
CA SER A 221 12.33 15.58 -8.93
C SER A 221 13.40 14.58 -8.50
N ALA A 222 13.62 14.44 -7.18
CA ALA A 222 14.61 13.55 -6.60
C ALA A 222 14.08 12.15 -6.23
N VAL A 223 12.81 11.85 -6.46
CA VAL A 223 12.24 10.54 -6.12
C VAL A 223 12.84 9.48 -7.05
N GLU A 224 13.56 8.53 -6.47
CA GLU A 224 14.22 7.42 -7.15
C GLU A 224 13.37 6.15 -7.16
N GLU A 225 12.56 5.94 -6.11
CA GLU A 225 11.75 4.73 -6.00
C GLU A 225 10.36 5.02 -5.42
N ILE A 226 9.36 4.46 -6.11
CA ILE A 226 7.96 4.50 -5.72
C ILE A 226 7.55 3.07 -5.38
N ALA A 227 7.50 2.79 -4.10
CA ALA A 227 7.10 1.50 -3.54
C ALA A 227 5.67 1.61 -3.01
N TYR A 228 4.73 0.94 -3.68
CA TYR A 228 3.38 0.91 -3.17
C TYR A 228 3.27 -0.08 -2.00
N PRO A 229 2.57 0.30 -0.92
CA PRO A 229 2.21 -0.62 0.16
C PRO A 229 1.46 -1.84 -0.39
N LYS A 230 1.61 -2.97 0.30
CA LYS A 230 1.02 -4.25 -0.14
C LYS A 230 -0.50 -4.18 -0.26
N GLU A 231 -1.14 -3.45 0.66
CA GLU A 231 -2.58 -3.22 0.67
C GLU A 231 -2.85 -1.78 0.28
N LEU A 232 -3.34 -1.55 -0.94
CA LEU A 232 -3.65 -0.21 -1.41
C LEU A 232 -4.97 0.27 -0.79
N LYS A 233 -4.91 1.37 -0.05
CA LYS A 233 -6.12 2.06 0.40
C LYS A 233 -6.76 2.82 -0.77
N PRO A 234 -8.11 2.81 -0.93
CA PRO A 234 -8.79 3.41 -2.08
C PRO A 234 -8.46 4.88 -2.36
N TRP A 235 -8.20 5.67 -1.33
CA TRP A 235 -7.86 7.09 -1.45
C TRP A 235 -6.46 7.38 -1.99
N TRP A 236 -5.51 6.45 -1.79
CA TRP A 236 -4.18 6.55 -2.38
C TRP A 236 -4.28 6.54 -3.89
N PHE A 237 -5.15 5.67 -4.40
CA PHE A 237 -5.44 5.60 -5.81
C PHE A 237 -6.06 6.89 -6.33
N LYS A 238 -7.11 7.37 -5.65
CA LYS A 238 -7.81 8.61 -6.04
C LYS A 238 -6.81 9.73 -6.25
N THR A 239 -5.92 9.94 -5.28
CA THR A 239 -4.89 10.98 -5.39
C THR A 239 -3.85 10.66 -6.45
N ALA A 240 -3.27 9.45 -6.50
CA ALA A 240 -2.21 9.14 -7.45
C ALA A 240 -2.68 9.17 -8.92
N CYS A 241 -3.96 8.91 -9.18
CA CYS A 241 -4.48 8.64 -10.52
C CYS A 241 -5.32 9.78 -11.07
N GLU A 242 -5.98 10.55 -10.21
CA GLU A 242 -6.54 11.84 -10.60
C GLU A 242 -5.42 12.83 -10.94
N HIS A 243 -4.26 12.72 -10.30
CA HIS A 243 -3.10 13.59 -10.54
C HIS A 243 -2.09 12.93 -11.49
N GLY A 244 -2.49 12.72 -12.76
CA GLY A 244 -1.72 12.03 -13.80
C GLY A 244 -0.30 12.55 -14.08
N GLU A 245 0.11 13.64 -13.44
CA GLU A 245 1.45 14.22 -13.49
C GLU A 245 2.44 13.60 -12.49
N LEU A 246 2.00 12.72 -11.57
CA LEU A 246 2.84 12.15 -10.51
C LEU A 246 4.18 11.62 -11.04
N LEU A 247 4.13 10.67 -11.98
CA LEU A 247 5.34 10.08 -12.56
C LEU A 247 6.13 11.10 -13.39
N GLN A 248 5.47 12.04 -14.05
CA GLN A 248 6.13 13.06 -14.87
C GLN A 248 6.98 14.03 -14.04
N ARG A 249 6.63 14.22 -12.77
CA ARG A 249 7.40 15.03 -11.81
C ARG A 249 8.62 14.30 -11.25
N CYS A 250 8.65 12.97 -11.29
CA CYS A 250 9.74 12.14 -10.77
C CYS A 250 10.90 12.00 -11.78
N ARG A 251 11.75 13.02 -11.88
CA ARG A 251 12.85 13.06 -12.87
C ARG A 251 13.98 12.07 -12.57
N SER A 252 14.19 11.71 -11.31
CA SER A 252 15.18 10.73 -10.87
C SER A 252 14.66 9.30 -10.75
N LEU A 253 13.44 9.02 -11.24
CA LEU A 253 12.77 7.75 -10.99
C LEU A 253 13.50 6.57 -11.63
N GLN A 254 13.95 5.64 -10.79
CA GLN A 254 14.64 4.42 -11.16
C GLN A 254 13.75 3.18 -11.02
N LYS A 255 12.87 3.15 -10.01
CA LYS A 255 12.03 1.99 -9.72
C LYS A 255 10.58 2.37 -9.46
N VAL A 256 9.67 1.66 -10.12
CA VAL A 256 8.23 1.79 -9.89
C VAL A 256 7.64 0.42 -9.64
N LYS A 257 6.96 0.25 -8.51
CA LYS A 257 6.22 -0.97 -8.19
C LYS A 257 4.77 -0.67 -7.85
N MET A 258 3.88 -0.70 -8.83
CA MET A 258 2.44 -0.44 -8.66
C MET A 258 1.67 -1.73 -8.39
N MET A 259 0.94 -1.73 -7.28
CA MET A 259 0.09 -2.84 -6.84
C MET A 259 -1.35 -2.67 -7.36
N SER A 260 -2.14 -3.74 -7.28
CA SER A 260 -3.55 -3.79 -7.70
C SER A 260 -4.40 -2.82 -6.89
N LEU A 261 -5.33 -2.16 -7.56
CA LEU A 261 -6.26 -1.23 -6.94
C LEU A 261 -7.39 -1.86 -6.11
N GLY A 262 -7.39 -3.19 -5.97
CA GLY A 262 -8.43 -3.91 -5.25
C GLY A 262 -9.58 -4.39 -6.15
N PRO A 263 -10.64 -4.93 -5.55
CA PRO A 263 -11.79 -5.46 -6.30
C PRO A 263 -12.52 -4.41 -7.14
N GLY A 264 -13.00 -4.81 -8.31
CA GLY A 264 -13.87 -3.97 -9.15
C GLY A 264 -13.15 -2.91 -10.00
N THR A 265 -11.82 -2.93 -10.03
CA THR A 265 -11.00 -1.97 -10.78
C THR A 265 -11.03 -2.19 -12.28
N PHE A 266 -11.59 -3.31 -12.72
CA PHE A 266 -11.88 -3.63 -14.11
C PHE A 266 -13.34 -3.42 -14.51
N ARG A 267 -14.22 -2.93 -13.61
CA ARG A 267 -15.64 -2.69 -13.96
C ARG A 267 -15.81 -1.81 -15.20
N TRP A 268 -14.94 -0.80 -15.35
CA TRP A 268 -14.92 0.03 -16.55
C TRP A 268 -14.49 -0.74 -17.81
N ALA A 269 -13.56 -1.69 -17.72
CA ALA A 269 -13.06 -2.46 -18.86
C ALA A 269 -14.12 -3.44 -19.36
N VAL A 270 -14.80 -4.09 -18.40
CA VAL A 270 -15.97 -4.93 -18.67
C VAL A 270 -17.07 -4.10 -19.33
N GLN A 271 -17.32 -2.89 -18.81
CA GLN A 271 -18.30 -1.98 -19.41
C GLN A 271 -17.89 -1.51 -20.81
N GLU A 272 -16.63 -1.14 -21.03
CA GLU A 272 -16.10 -0.70 -22.33
C GLU A 272 -16.17 -1.83 -23.36
N LYS A 273 -15.82 -3.07 -22.98
CA LYS A 273 -16.00 -4.25 -23.84
C LYS A 273 -17.47 -4.43 -24.22
N ARG A 274 -18.38 -4.40 -23.24
CA ARG A 274 -19.83 -4.50 -23.51
C ARG A 274 -20.34 -3.37 -24.40
N ASP A 275 -19.79 -2.16 -24.25
CA ASP A 275 -20.14 -1.00 -25.07
C ASP A 275 -19.58 -1.13 -26.49
N LEU A 276 -18.37 -1.67 -26.67
CA LEU A 276 -17.79 -1.99 -27.98
C LEU A 276 -18.58 -3.10 -28.68
N GLU A 277 -18.91 -4.19 -28.00
CA GLU A 277 -19.75 -5.27 -28.55
C GLU A 277 -21.13 -4.76 -28.97
N ARG A 278 -21.72 -3.84 -28.19
CA ARG A 278 -22.97 -3.16 -28.57
C ARG A 278 -22.82 -2.23 -29.77
N ARG A 279 -21.65 -1.57 -29.95
CA ARG A 279 -21.38 -0.68 -31.08
C ARG A 279 -21.06 -1.44 -32.36
N ASP A 280 -20.31 -2.53 -32.24
CA ASP A 280 -19.91 -3.35 -33.38
C ASP A 280 -21.08 -4.09 -34.00
N GLY A 281 -22.24 -4.14 -33.31
CA GLY A 281 -23.55 -4.10 -33.95
C GLY A 281 -23.71 -5.10 -35.10
N THR A 282 -23.00 -6.22 -35.03
CA THR A 282 -23.26 -7.35 -35.89
C THR A 282 -24.41 -8.03 -35.20
N ASP A 283 -25.59 -7.44 -35.40
CA ASP A 283 -26.86 -8.13 -35.28
C ASP A 283 -26.86 -9.26 -36.32
N THR A 284 -26.01 -10.26 -36.15
CA THR A 284 -26.16 -11.60 -36.74
C THR A 284 -27.22 -12.35 -35.93
N ALA A 285 -28.31 -11.66 -35.61
CA ALA A 285 -29.56 -12.23 -35.15
C ALA A 285 -30.48 -12.41 -36.38
N ALA A 286 -29.99 -13.12 -37.39
CA ALA A 286 -30.81 -13.75 -38.42
C ALA A 286 -30.01 -14.93 -39.01
N ASP A 287 -30.51 -16.14 -38.74
CA ASP A 287 -30.16 -17.40 -39.39
C ASP A 287 -28.72 -17.92 -39.25
N THR A 288 -28.38 -18.47 -38.09
CA THR A 288 -27.56 -19.70 -38.07
C THR A 288 -28.03 -20.64 -36.96
N THR A 289 -29.00 -21.46 -37.32
CA THR A 289 -29.31 -22.73 -36.65
C THR A 289 -28.15 -23.70 -36.87
N ASN A 290 -27.28 -23.93 -35.87
CA ASN A 290 -26.83 -25.27 -35.43
C ASN A 290 -25.57 -25.24 -34.54
N ASN A 291 -25.69 -25.93 -33.41
CA ASN A 291 -24.66 -26.68 -32.68
C ASN A 291 -23.33 -26.01 -32.38
N ASN A 292 -23.22 -25.42 -31.17
CA ASN A 292 -22.14 -25.70 -30.23
C ASN A 292 -22.52 -25.21 -28.83
N ASN A 293 -22.91 -26.15 -27.98
CA ASN A 293 -23.52 -25.91 -26.67
C ASN A 293 -22.56 -26.35 -25.54
N LEU A 294 -21.36 -25.77 -25.47
CA LEU A 294 -20.39 -26.10 -24.41
C LEU A 294 -19.62 -24.91 -23.81
N GLY A 295 -19.90 -23.67 -24.21
CA GLY A 295 -19.16 -22.48 -23.74
C GLY A 295 -19.97 -21.44 -22.96
N ARG A 296 -21.30 -21.58 -22.82
CA ARG A 296 -22.18 -20.54 -22.26
C ARG A 296 -22.74 -20.82 -20.86
N GLN A 297 -22.41 -21.96 -20.24
CA GLN A 297 -22.92 -22.30 -18.90
C GLN A 297 -22.04 -21.82 -17.73
N GLN A 298 -20.87 -21.21 -17.96
CA GLN A 298 -20.01 -20.74 -16.87
C GLN A 298 -20.09 -19.24 -16.55
N GLU A 299 -20.79 -18.43 -17.33
CA GLU A 299 -20.93 -16.98 -17.06
C GLU A 299 -22.27 -16.60 -16.40
N GLN A 300 -23.14 -17.57 -16.10
CA GLN A 300 -24.50 -17.30 -15.62
C GLN A 300 -24.85 -17.94 -14.25
N GLU A 301 -23.94 -18.69 -13.64
CA GLU A 301 -24.08 -19.16 -12.25
C GLU A 301 -23.00 -18.48 -11.39
N HIS A 302 -23.42 -17.90 -10.26
CA HIS A 302 -22.61 -17.17 -9.26
C HIS A 302 -22.24 -15.70 -9.50
N CYS A 303 -23.27 -14.85 -9.64
CA CYS A 303 -23.29 -13.52 -9.02
C CYS A 303 -24.70 -13.19 -8.51
N GLU A 304 -25.40 -14.16 -7.90
CA GLU A 304 -26.54 -13.84 -7.03
C GLU A 304 -25.98 -13.47 -5.65
N PHE A 305 -25.62 -12.20 -5.51
CA PHE A 305 -25.44 -11.59 -4.19
C PHE A 305 -26.86 -11.36 -3.65
N ASN A 306 -27.21 -12.14 -2.63
CA ASN A 306 -28.52 -12.17 -1.99
C ASN A 306 -28.83 -10.78 -1.39
N GLN A 307 -29.53 -9.91 -2.13
CA GLN A 307 -30.15 -8.68 -1.64
C GLN A 307 -31.62 -8.97 -1.33
N ASN A 308 -31.86 -9.69 -0.25
CA ASN A 308 -33.18 -9.77 0.36
C ASN A 308 -33.14 -8.95 1.65
N GLY A 309 -33.53 -7.68 1.54
CA GLY A 309 -33.63 -6.73 2.64
C GLY A 309 -34.63 -5.64 2.26
N GLU A 310 -35.89 -5.92 2.59
CA GLU A 310 -37.03 -5.04 2.85
C GLU A 310 -37.15 -3.68 2.13
N ALA A 311 -38.30 -3.55 1.46
CA ALA A 311 -38.77 -2.36 0.77
C ALA A 311 -38.94 -1.17 1.72
N GLU A 312 -38.06 -0.18 1.62
CA GLU A 312 -38.40 1.21 1.90
C GLU A 312 -38.42 2.01 0.60
N GLU A 313 -39.63 2.44 0.22
CA GLU A 313 -39.89 3.39 -0.86
C GLU A 313 -39.31 4.76 -0.47
N GLY A 314 -38.03 4.97 -0.75
CA GLY A 314 -37.35 6.26 -0.68
C GLY A 314 -36.49 6.43 -1.91
N GLY A 315 -37.10 6.88 -3.02
CA GLY A 315 -36.43 7.13 -4.30
C GLY A 315 -35.48 8.34 -4.22
N GLU A 316 -34.38 8.22 -3.47
CA GLU A 316 -33.18 8.99 -3.72
C GLU A 316 -32.52 8.37 -4.95
N GLY A 317 -32.49 9.13 -6.05
CA GLY A 317 -31.79 8.72 -7.26
C GLY A 317 -30.34 8.42 -6.90
N LEU A 318 -30.01 7.12 -6.78
CA LEU A 318 -28.65 6.63 -6.78
C LEU A 318 -28.04 7.14 -8.07
N ASP A 319 -27.36 8.28 -7.96
CA ASP A 319 -26.49 8.84 -8.97
C ASP A 319 -25.64 7.67 -9.41
N THR A 320 -25.92 7.13 -10.60
CA THR A 320 -25.19 6.01 -11.16
C THR A 320 -23.82 6.55 -11.44
N ALA A 321 -22.96 6.50 -10.41
CA ALA A 321 -21.67 7.16 -10.37
C ALA A 321 -20.97 6.82 -11.68
N ARG A 322 -20.92 7.83 -12.57
CA ARG A 322 -20.51 7.64 -13.94
C ARG A 322 -19.10 7.08 -13.84
N ILE A 323 -18.92 5.82 -14.21
CA ILE A 323 -17.65 5.12 -14.07
C ILE A 323 -16.67 5.83 -15.03
N THR A 324 -15.98 6.85 -14.52
CA THR A 324 -15.02 7.62 -15.30
C THR A 324 -13.75 6.81 -15.39
N ARG A 325 -13.33 6.52 -16.62
CA ARG A 325 -12.06 5.87 -16.90
C ARG A 325 -10.95 6.72 -16.27
N PRO A 326 -10.15 6.18 -15.33
CA PRO A 326 -8.99 6.92 -14.84
C PRO A 326 -8.08 7.23 -16.05
N HIS A 327 -7.86 8.52 -16.30
CA HIS A 327 -7.11 9.02 -17.44
C HIS A 327 -5.62 9.00 -17.08
N TRP A 328 -5.00 7.83 -17.21
CA TRP A 328 -3.55 7.73 -17.09
C TRP A 328 -2.91 8.16 -18.40
N SER A 329 -2.22 9.29 -18.43
CA SER A 329 -1.42 9.67 -19.59
C SER A 329 -0.15 8.82 -19.61
N TRP A 330 -0.12 7.82 -20.47
CA TRP A 330 1.00 6.90 -20.66
C TRP A 330 2.17 7.51 -21.45
N ASN A 331 2.32 8.83 -21.46
CA ASN A 331 3.41 9.52 -22.14
C ASN A 331 4.65 9.59 -21.24
N TRP A 332 5.24 8.43 -20.93
CA TRP A 332 6.38 8.36 -20.03
C TRP A 332 7.62 8.93 -20.69
N HIS A 333 8.34 9.78 -19.95
CA HIS A 333 9.71 10.21 -20.25
C HIS A 333 10.53 10.07 -18.98
N LEU A 334 10.92 8.82 -18.70
CA LEU A 334 11.58 8.39 -17.48
C LEU A 334 12.95 7.79 -17.86
N PRO A 335 13.93 8.62 -18.25
CA PRO A 335 15.17 8.15 -18.85
C PRO A 335 16.05 7.32 -17.90
N LEU A 336 15.82 7.43 -16.58
CA LEU A 336 16.57 6.73 -15.55
C LEU A 336 15.84 5.47 -15.01
N LEU A 337 14.65 5.17 -15.54
CA LEU A 337 13.84 4.05 -15.07
C LEU A 337 14.50 2.72 -15.45
N THR A 338 14.87 1.93 -14.45
CA THR A 338 15.55 0.63 -14.61
C THR A 338 14.63 -0.54 -14.28
N CYS A 339 13.62 -0.33 -13.43
CA CYS A 339 12.73 -1.40 -12.96
C CYS A 339 11.27 -0.95 -12.91
N VAL A 340 10.40 -1.70 -13.58
CA VAL A 340 8.95 -1.51 -13.58
C VAL A 340 8.27 -2.81 -13.20
N HIS A 341 7.47 -2.77 -12.15
CA HIS A 341 6.54 -3.83 -11.78
C HIS A 341 5.14 -3.25 -11.69
N LEU A 342 4.26 -3.71 -12.57
CA LEU A 342 2.84 -3.34 -12.59
C LEU A 342 2.02 -4.59 -12.32
N THR A 343 0.93 -4.45 -11.58
CA THR A 343 -0.02 -5.53 -11.34
C THR A 343 -1.45 -5.14 -11.71
N SER A 344 -2.35 -6.10 -11.87
CA SER A 344 -3.77 -5.92 -12.12
C SER A 344 -4.04 -4.99 -13.31
N GLU A 345 -4.89 -3.99 -13.14
CA GLU A 345 -5.29 -3.04 -14.19
C GLU A 345 -4.12 -2.22 -14.75
N PHE A 346 -3.07 -1.95 -13.97
CA PHE A 346 -1.88 -1.28 -14.48
C PHE A 346 -1.12 -2.15 -15.48
N ALA A 347 -0.97 -3.44 -15.17
CA ALA A 347 -0.36 -4.40 -16.09
C ALA A 347 -1.22 -4.59 -17.35
N TYR A 348 -2.53 -4.72 -17.17
CA TYR A 348 -3.47 -4.87 -18.28
C TYR A 348 -3.45 -3.67 -19.23
N ARG A 349 -3.37 -2.45 -18.69
CA ARG A 349 -3.35 -1.20 -19.48
C ARG A 349 -1.98 -0.81 -20.02
N PHE A 350 -0.92 -1.53 -19.67
CA PHE A 350 0.43 -1.13 -20.03
C PHE A 350 0.66 -1.20 -21.54
N GLU A 351 0.70 -0.07 -22.24
CA GLU A 351 1.08 0.02 -23.65
C GLU A 351 2.60 -0.01 -23.82
N PHE A 352 3.12 -0.95 -24.63
CA PHE A 352 4.57 -1.09 -24.85
C PHE A 352 5.23 0.13 -25.47
N LYS A 353 4.49 0.99 -26.19
CA LYS A 353 5.03 2.24 -26.75
C LYS A 353 5.65 3.16 -25.70
N MET A 354 5.28 3.00 -24.43
CA MET A 354 5.87 3.70 -23.29
C MET A 354 7.36 3.43 -23.11
N LEU A 355 7.84 2.26 -23.56
CA LEU A 355 9.23 1.86 -23.44
C LEU A 355 10.18 2.79 -24.21
N ARG A 356 9.69 3.52 -25.22
CA ARG A 356 10.46 4.55 -25.93
C ARG A 356 10.98 5.65 -25.01
N GLY A 357 10.25 5.95 -23.95
CA GLY A 357 10.63 6.94 -22.94
C GLY A 357 11.50 6.39 -21.82
N CYS A 358 11.83 5.09 -21.83
CA CYS A 358 12.51 4.38 -20.75
C CYS A 358 13.75 3.61 -21.28
N PRO A 359 14.74 4.29 -21.89
CA PRO A 359 15.88 3.63 -22.55
C PRO A 359 16.77 2.81 -21.60
N GLN A 360 16.74 3.09 -20.29
CA GLN A 360 17.52 2.35 -19.28
C GLN A 360 16.75 1.21 -18.63
N LEU A 361 15.54 0.88 -19.11
CA LEU A 361 14.72 -0.16 -18.49
C LEU A 361 15.38 -1.52 -18.62
N GLU A 362 15.61 -2.18 -17.49
CA GLU A 362 16.26 -3.48 -17.40
C GLU A 362 15.26 -4.59 -17.03
N ILE A 363 14.30 -4.29 -16.17
CA ILE A 363 13.34 -5.25 -15.62
C ILE A 363 11.92 -4.74 -15.86
N LEU A 364 11.10 -5.55 -16.53
CA LEU A 364 9.67 -5.29 -16.74
C LEU A 364 8.86 -6.48 -16.24
N GLY A 365 8.08 -6.27 -15.19
CA GLY A 365 7.12 -7.24 -14.68
C GLY A 365 5.68 -6.72 -14.85
N LEU A 366 4.86 -7.45 -15.60
CA LEU A 366 3.45 -7.17 -15.83
C LEU A 366 2.62 -8.35 -15.34
N ASN A 367 1.91 -8.17 -14.23
CA ASN A 367 1.08 -9.22 -13.64
C ASN A 367 -0.41 -8.84 -13.71
N MET A 368 -1.16 -9.36 -14.67
CA MET A 368 -2.59 -9.05 -14.84
C MET A 368 -3.52 -9.83 -13.91
N ASN A 369 -3.00 -10.67 -13.01
CA ASN A 369 -3.87 -11.38 -12.07
C ASN A 369 -4.58 -10.38 -11.16
N SER A 370 -5.91 -10.45 -11.14
CA SER A 370 -6.78 -9.68 -10.25
C SER A 370 -7.12 -10.48 -8.99
N ILE A 371 -7.46 -9.77 -7.92
CA ILE A 371 -8.06 -10.36 -6.71
C ILE A 371 -9.43 -10.98 -7.03
N ASP A 372 -10.11 -10.49 -8.07
CA ASP A 372 -11.41 -10.99 -8.53
C ASP A 372 -11.35 -12.43 -9.09
N GLY A 373 -10.14 -13.00 -9.23
CA GLY A 373 -9.91 -14.39 -9.60
C GLY A 373 -8.94 -14.55 -10.78
N PRO A 374 -8.34 -15.75 -10.91
CA PRO A 374 -7.50 -16.07 -12.07
C PRO A 374 -8.33 -16.03 -13.36
N HIS A 375 -7.71 -15.62 -14.48
CA HIS A 375 -8.32 -15.61 -15.82
C HIS A 375 -9.50 -14.66 -16.05
N THR A 376 -9.78 -13.75 -15.11
CA THR A 376 -10.80 -12.69 -15.29
C THR A 376 -10.52 -11.79 -16.50
N HIS A 377 -9.25 -11.61 -16.85
CA HIS A 377 -8.83 -10.72 -17.94
C HIS A 377 -7.86 -11.40 -18.89
N THR A 378 -8.21 -11.37 -20.18
CA THR A 378 -7.34 -11.79 -21.28
C THR A 378 -6.82 -10.55 -21.99
N ARG A 379 -5.50 -10.51 -22.24
CA ARG A 379 -4.89 -9.51 -23.12
C ARG A 379 -4.23 -10.18 -24.30
N VAL A 380 -4.68 -9.81 -25.49
CA VAL A 380 -4.11 -10.25 -26.77
C VAL A 380 -3.08 -9.22 -27.19
N LEU A 381 -1.83 -9.63 -27.39
CA LEU A 381 -0.79 -8.78 -27.99
C LEU A 381 -0.94 -8.79 -29.51
N SER A 382 -0.86 -7.61 -30.10
CA SER A 382 -1.01 -7.41 -31.55
C SER A 382 0.17 -6.62 -32.12
N CYS A 383 0.24 -6.45 -33.45
CA CYS A 383 1.24 -5.56 -34.07
C CYS A 383 1.19 -4.13 -33.50
N ALA A 384 0.01 -3.64 -33.10
CA ALA A 384 -0.14 -2.31 -32.53
C ALA A 384 0.60 -2.13 -31.18
N ASP A 385 0.90 -3.23 -30.47
CA ASP A 385 1.72 -3.21 -29.27
C ASP A 385 3.23 -3.15 -29.60
N MET A 386 3.65 -3.50 -30.82
CA MET A 386 5.06 -3.63 -31.21
C MET A 386 5.56 -2.46 -32.05
N PHE A 387 4.66 -1.79 -32.75
CA PHE A 387 4.97 -0.71 -33.68
C PHE A 387 4.25 0.58 -33.32
N VAL A 388 4.92 1.70 -33.53
CA VAL A 388 4.31 3.03 -33.42
C VAL A 388 4.12 3.60 -34.81
N LEU A 389 2.90 4.09 -35.07
CA LEU A 389 2.62 4.84 -36.29
C LEU A 389 3.44 6.14 -36.28
N PRO A 390 4.18 6.45 -37.36
CA PRO A 390 4.92 7.70 -37.43
C PRO A 390 3.95 8.86 -37.20
N SER A 391 4.24 9.68 -36.18
CA SER A 391 3.41 10.84 -35.87
C SER A 391 3.36 11.73 -37.09
N SER A 392 2.18 11.88 -37.70
CA SER A 392 1.89 12.68 -38.89
C SER A 392 2.04 14.19 -38.59
N SER A 393 3.24 14.57 -38.17
CA SER A 393 3.60 15.84 -37.56
C SER A 393 4.16 16.85 -38.55
N SER A 394 4.05 16.60 -39.86
CA SER A 394 4.33 17.63 -40.87
C SER A 394 3.17 17.74 -41.85
N SER A 395 2.32 18.71 -41.55
CA SER A 395 1.24 19.24 -42.39
C SER A 395 1.80 19.92 -43.65
N SER A 396 2.42 19.15 -44.54
CA SER A 396 2.67 19.58 -45.92
C SER A 396 1.82 18.72 -46.85
N PRO A 397 0.68 19.23 -47.35
CA PRO A 397 -0.20 18.51 -48.25
C PRO A 397 0.41 18.46 -49.65
N SER A 398 1.44 17.63 -49.86
CA SER A 398 1.93 17.32 -51.21
C SER A 398 1.24 16.04 -51.69
N LEU A 399 0.33 16.21 -52.66
CA LEU A 399 -0.54 15.21 -53.30
C LEU A 399 0.21 14.16 -54.17
N SER A 400 1.31 13.59 -53.71
CA SER A 400 1.95 12.48 -54.43
C SER A 400 1.45 11.14 -53.88
N VAL A 401 0.52 10.53 -54.63
CA VAL A 401 0.03 9.15 -54.47
C VAL A 401 1.16 8.18 -54.83
N SER A 402 2.13 8.02 -53.95
CA SER A 402 3.05 6.88 -53.99
C SER A 402 2.69 5.96 -52.84
N SER A 403 2.39 4.70 -53.16
CA SER A 403 2.16 3.57 -52.25
C SER A 403 3.42 3.25 -51.45
N ASN A 404 3.87 4.21 -50.64
CA ASN A 404 4.93 4.01 -49.67
C ASN A 404 4.34 3.18 -48.55
N VAL A 405 4.78 1.93 -48.48
CA VAL A 405 4.68 1.08 -47.29
C VAL A 405 5.04 1.96 -46.10
N HIS A 406 4.03 2.32 -45.30
CA HIS A 406 4.25 3.12 -44.10
C HIS A 406 5.26 2.36 -43.25
N GLN A 407 6.47 2.90 -43.12
CA GLN A 407 7.50 2.33 -42.26
C GLN A 407 7.03 2.55 -40.83
N GLU A 408 6.35 1.56 -40.26
CA GLU A 408 6.01 1.57 -38.85
C GLU A 408 7.31 1.47 -38.04
N GLU A 409 7.47 2.33 -37.03
CA GLU A 409 8.68 2.36 -36.22
C GLU A 409 8.54 1.30 -35.12
N ARG A 410 9.41 0.29 -35.12
CA ARG A 410 9.43 -0.74 -34.09
C ARG A 410 9.80 -0.13 -32.73
N ILE A 411 9.08 -0.51 -31.68
CA ILE A 411 9.40 -0.18 -30.30
C ILE A 411 10.59 -1.02 -29.86
N ILE A 412 11.68 -0.38 -29.44
CA ILE A 412 12.88 -1.08 -28.97
C ILE A 412 13.16 -0.67 -27.53
N ALA A 413 13.28 -1.65 -26.63
CA ALA A 413 13.78 -1.47 -25.27
C ALA A 413 15.18 -2.12 -25.16
N PRO A 414 16.24 -1.37 -25.52
CA PRO A 414 17.54 -1.95 -25.85
C PRO A 414 18.29 -2.55 -24.65
N ASN A 415 17.86 -2.25 -23.43
CA ASN A 415 18.50 -2.72 -22.19
C ASN A 415 17.65 -3.69 -21.39
N LEU A 416 16.45 -4.05 -21.88
CA LEU A 416 15.57 -4.96 -21.17
C LEU A 416 16.21 -6.35 -21.10
N ARG A 417 16.47 -6.84 -19.89
CA ARG A 417 17.11 -8.13 -19.62
C ARG A 417 16.17 -9.15 -18.99
N SER A 418 15.12 -8.70 -18.31
CA SER A 418 14.13 -9.56 -17.67
C SER A 418 12.71 -9.07 -17.99
N LEU A 419 11.91 -9.97 -18.57
CA LEU A 419 10.50 -9.76 -18.84
C LEU A 419 9.69 -10.82 -18.09
N VAL A 420 8.80 -10.38 -17.22
CA VAL A 420 7.88 -11.25 -16.49
C VAL A 420 6.45 -10.90 -16.90
N LEU A 421 5.75 -11.85 -17.49
CA LEU A 421 4.33 -11.74 -17.82
C LEU A 421 3.55 -12.71 -16.93
N SER A 422 2.58 -12.22 -16.16
CA SER A 422 1.69 -13.06 -15.35
C SER A 422 0.24 -12.76 -15.67
N GLY A 423 -0.61 -13.78 -15.64
CA GLY A 423 -2.02 -13.71 -16.05
C GLY A 423 -2.23 -14.18 -17.48
N HIS A 424 -3.45 -14.01 -18.00
CA HIS A 424 -3.86 -14.61 -19.28
C HIS A 424 -3.44 -13.74 -20.47
N TRP A 425 -2.17 -13.87 -20.87
CA TRP A 425 -1.63 -13.27 -22.09
C TRP A 425 -1.83 -14.21 -23.28
N VAL A 426 -2.24 -13.64 -24.41
CA VAL A 426 -2.33 -14.33 -25.70
C VAL A 426 -1.39 -13.63 -26.67
N ILE A 427 -0.39 -14.35 -27.14
CA ILE A 427 0.64 -13.84 -28.06
C ILE A 427 0.65 -14.79 -29.24
N ASP A 428 0.44 -14.25 -30.45
CA ASP A 428 0.55 -15.04 -31.67
C ASP A 428 2.01 -15.48 -31.88
N ASP A 429 2.23 -16.72 -32.30
CA ASP A 429 3.58 -17.27 -32.51
C ASP A 429 4.40 -16.43 -33.51
N THR A 430 3.75 -15.84 -34.52
CA THR A 430 4.41 -14.96 -35.51
C THR A 430 4.90 -13.65 -34.88
N LEU A 431 4.27 -13.22 -33.79
CA LEU A 431 4.61 -12.01 -33.05
C LEU A 431 5.61 -12.26 -31.93
N LEU A 432 5.75 -13.50 -31.46
CA LEU A 432 6.62 -13.82 -30.33
C LEU A 432 8.10 -13.55 -30.63
N GLY A 433 8.58 -13.92 -31.82
CA GLY A 433 9.95 -13.62 -32.25
C GLY A 433 10.19 -12.12 -32.40
N GLU A 434 9.22 -11.39 -32.94
CA GLU A 434 9.24 -9.92 -33.08
C GLU A 434 9.29 -9.24 -31.70
N LEU A 435 8.53 -9.73 -30.72
CA LEU A 435 8.54 -9.26 -29.35
C LEU A 435 9.88 -9.53 -28.66
N LEU A 436 10.32 -10.79 -28.62
CA LEU A 436 11.44 -11.21 -27.79
C LEU A 436 12.80 -10.84 -28.40
N ALA A 437 13.00 -11.09 -29.69
CA ALA A 437 14.27 -10.76 -30.36
C ALA A 437 14.25 -9.36 -30.98
N GLY A 438 13.11 -8.94 -31.54
CA GLY A 438 12.97 -7.65 -32.21
C GLY A 438 12.89 -6.46 -31.26
N MET A 439 12.00 -6.49 -30.26
CA MET A 439 11.83 -5.39 -29.32
C MET A 439 12.84 -5.41 -28.17
N PHE A 440 13.29 -6.59 -27.75
CA PHE A 440 14.13 -6.79 -26.56
C PHE A 440 15.47 -7.49 -26.86
N PRO A 441 16.37 -6.88 -27.64
CA PRO A 441 17.58 -7.55 -28.16
C PRO A 441 18.59 -8.01 -27.09
N LYS A 442 18.42 -7.61 -25.82
CA LYS A 442 19.26 -8.04 -24.68
C LYS A 442 18.51 -8.90 -23.66
N LEU A 443 17.34 -9.42 -24.02
CA LEU A 443 16.53 -10.23 -23.11
C LEU A 443 17.27 -11.51 -22.74
N ARG A 444 17.45 -11.75 -21.44
CA ARG A 444 18.13 -12.94 -20.89
C ARG A 444 17.18 -13.86 -20.16
N SER A 445 16.07 -13.31 -19.67
CA SER A 445 15.09 -14.03 -18.87
C SER A 445 13.70 -13.60 -19.33
N PHE A 446 12.94 -14.57 -19.82
CA PHE A 446 11.52 -14.45 -20.08
C PHE A 446 10.80 -15.42 -19.15
N THR A 447 9.91 -14.91 -18.30
CA THR A 447 9.12 -15.74 -17.40
C THR A 447 7.65 -15.46 -17.62
N GLU A 448 6.90 -16.54 -17.77
CA GLU A 448 5.48 -16.50 -18.03
C GLU A 448 4.73 -17.34 -17.00
N PHE A 449 3.73 -16.74 -16.34
CA PHE A 449 2.88 -17.42 -15.37
C PHE A 449 1.42 -17.38 -15.84
N CYS A 450 0.80 -18.56 -15.99
CA CYS A 450 -0.60 -18.76 -16.38
C CYS A 450 -0.95 -18.38 -17.83
N SER A 451 -0.17 -18.87 -18.79
CA SER A 451 -0.36 -18.66 -20.23
C SER A 451 -1.63 -19.34 -20.76
N GLY A 452 -2.49 -18.59 -21.42
CA GLY A 452 -3.67 -19.11 -22.11
C GLY A 452 -3.42 -19.71 -23.48
N GLY A 453 -2.25 -19.46 -24.08
CA GLY A 453 -2.09 -19.75 -25.50
C GLY A 453 -0.71 -19.51 -26.12
N ILE A 454 0.40 -19.51 -25.37
CA ILE A 454 1.70 -19.64 -26.05
C ILE A 454 1.88 -21.10 -26.45
N THR A 455 1.77 -21.39 -27.74
CA THR A 455 2.01 -22.71 -28.29
C THR A 455 3.49 -23.06 -28.19
N LEU A 456 3.79 -24.34 -27.90
CA LEU A 456 5.16 -24.82 -27.65
C LEU A 456 6.14 -24.51 -28.80
N ALA A 457 5.64 -24.36 -30.03
CA ALA A 457 6.43 -24.07 -31.23
C ALA A 457 7.22 -22.76 -31.09
N GLY A 458 6.60 -21.69 -30.57
CA GLY A 458 7.29 -20.41 -30.36
C GLY A 458 8.37 -20.44 -29.27
N LYS A 459 8.36 -21.42 -28.35
CA LYS A 459 9.37 -21.53 -27.28
C LYS A 459 10.68 -22.22 -27.72
N ILE A 460 10.65 -23.02 -28.79
CA ILE A 460 11.80 -23.83 -29.22
C ILE A 460 12.75 -23.04 -30.15
N GLU A 461 12.28 -21.98 -30.82
CA GLU A 461 13.09 -21.21 -31.78
C GLU A 461 14.00 -20.12 -31.15
N ILE A 462 14.05 -20.03 -29.82
CA ILE A 462 14.69 -18.91 -29.10
C ILE A 462 15.97 -19.32 -28.34
N GLU A 463 16.33 -20.61 -28.35
CA GLU A 463 17.67 -21.07 -27.96
C GLU A 463 18.67 -20.96 -29.11
#